data_AF-A0A2N0TZM5-F1
#
_entry.id   AF-A0A2N0TZM5-F1
#
_cell.length_a   1.000
_cell.length_b   1.000
_cell.length_c   1.000
_cell.angle_alpha   90.00
_cell.angle_beta   90.00
_cell.angle_gamma   90.00
#
_symmetry.space_group_name_H-M   'P 1'
#
loop_
_entity.id
_entity.type
_entity.pdbx_description
1 polymer ?
#
loop_
_entity_poly.entity_id
_entity_poly.type
_entity_poly.pdbx_seq_one_letter_code
_entity_poly.pdbx_strand_id
1 'polypeptide(L)'
;MKILKLVVFALAISAGSLLHAAPGNSPETSASFKKEIHDLLKNIELDIEEEVVANLVVSFNENNEMQVLYVGTTHTPAGKLIKQHLNHKKIKTVLDPSIKKYKLPIRLKP
;
A
#
# COMPACT_ATOMS: atom_id res chain seq x y z
N MET A 1 -44.35 27.02 -35.26
CA MET A 1 -43.92 27.04 -33.83
C MET A 1 -43.49 25.64 -33.43
N LYS A 2 -42.53 25.56 -32.48
CA LYS A 2 -41.91 24.33 -31.91
C LYS A 2 -40.92 23.69 -32.89
N ILE A 3 -39.61 23.62 -32.67
CA ILE A 3 -38.84 23.32 -31.44
C ILE A 3 -37.40 23.88 -31.54
N LEU A 4 -37.16 24.90 -32.37
CA LEU A 4 -35.85 25.51 -32.54
C LEU A 4 -35.48 26.44 -31.37
N LYS A 5 -35.50 25.95 -30.14
CA LYS A 5 -34.98 26.66 -28.97
C LYS A 5 -34.39 25.65 -27.99
N LEU A 6 -33.13 25.91 -27.64
CA LEU A 6 -32.54 25.60 -26.34
C LEU A 6 -31.83 24.26 -26.17
N VAL A 7 -30.74 24.00 -26.91
CA VAL A 7 -29.61 23.24 -26.35
C VAL A 7 -28.29 23.84 -26.86
N VAL A 8 -27.99 25.06 -26.43
CA VAL A 8 -26.63 25.61 -26.47
C VAL A 8 -26.42 26.31 -25.14
N PHE A 9 -25.92 25.59 -24.13
CA PHE A 9 -24.95 26.12 -23.15
C PHE A 9 -24.58 25.06 -22.11
N ALA A 10 -23.30 25.07 -21.70
CA ALA A 10 -22.73 24.41 -20.53
C ALA A 10 -22.36 22.91 -20.66
N LEU A 11 -21.44 22.61 -21.58
CA LEU A 11 -20.43 21.57 -21.36
C LEU A 11 -19.04 22.19 -21.60
N ALA A 12 -18.77 23.29 -20.88
CA ALA A 12 -17.46 23.89 -20.80
C ALA A 12 -17.00 23.84 -19.34
N ILE A 13 -15.92 23.07 -19.12
CA ILE A 13 -14.94 23.23 -18.04
C ILE A 13 -15.51 22.83 -16.65
N SER A 14 -15.06 21.75 -16.05
CA SER A 14 -13.65 21.53 -15.74
C SER A 14 -13.34 20.04 -15.75
N ALA A 15 -12.36 19.65 -16.58
CA ALA A 15 -11.44 18.62 -16.16
C ALA A 15 -10.69 19.19 -14.96
N GLY A 16 -11.33 19.18 -13.79
CA GLY A 16 -10.64 19.35 -12.53
C GLY A 16 -9.64 18.21 -12.52
N SER A 17 -8.39 18.54 -12.77
CA SER A 17 -7.27 17.66 -12.58
C SER A 17 -7.37 17.14 -11.15
N LEU A 18 -7.98 15.96 -11.00
CA LEU A 18 -7.81 15.07 -9.86
C LEU A 18 -6.37 14.52 -9.92
N LEU A 19 -5.38 15.41 -10.06
CA LEU A 19 -4.05 15.15 -9.58
C LEU A 19 -4.15 15.27 -8.07
N HIS A 20 -4.75 14.25 -7.46
CA HIS A 20 -4.41 13.88 -6.10
C HIS A 20 -2.93 13.50 -6.14
N ALA A 21 -2.06 14.51 -6.06
CA ALA A 21 -0.70 14.31 -5.57
C ALA A 21 -0.86 14.01 -4.08
N ALA A 22 -1.22 12.77 -3.78
CA ALA A 22 -1.06 12.27 -2.43
C ALA A 22 0.41 12.47 -2.08
N PRO A 23 0.74 13.09 -0.93
CA PRO A 23 2.12 13.06 -0.45
C PRO A 23 2.57 11.60 -0.46
N GLY A 24 3.64 11.37 -1.20
CA GLY A 24 4.00 10.06 -1.69
C GLY A 24 5.50 10.00 -1.80
N ASN A 25 6.08 8.91 -1.34
CA ASN A 25 7.49 8.60 -1.56
C ASN A 25 7.83 8.68 -3.06
N SER A 26 9.07 9.07 -3.36
CA SER A 26 9.60 8.94 -4.72
C SER A 26 9.46 7.49 -5.23
N PRO A 27 9.44 7.28 -6.56
CA PRO A 27 9.41 5.93 -7.12
C PRO A 27 10.54 5.04 -6.59
N GLU A 28 11.74 5.60 -6.41
CA GLU A 28 12.92 4.89 -5.89
C GLU A 28 12.77 4.50 -4.41
N THR A 29 12.28 5.43 -3.57
CA THR A 29 11.98 5.15 -2.16
C THR A 29 10.89 4.07 -2.06
N SER A 30 9.86 4.15 -2.90
CA SER A 30 8.79 3.15 -2.95
C SER A 30 9.32 1.76 -3.36
N ALA A 31 10.25 1.69 -4.31
CA ALA A 31 10.88 0.43 -4.71
C ALA A 31 11.80 -0.14 -3.62
N SER A 32 12.59 0.72 -2.97
CA SER A 32 13.48 0.33 -1.86
C SER A 32 12.69 -0.22 -0.67
N PHE A 33 11.60 0.46 -0.30
CA PHE A 33 10.69 0.00 0.75
C PHE A 33 10.11 -1.38 0.42
N LYS A 34 9.59 -1.57 -0.79
CA LYS A 34 9.05 -2.88 -1.24
C LYS A 34 10.10 -3.99 -1.18
N LYS A 35 11.33 -3.70 -1.62
CA LYS A 35 12.44 -4.65 -1.60
C LYS A 35 12.79 -5.04 -0.16
N GLU A 36 12.85 -4.08 0.75
CA GLU A 36 13.18 -4.34 2.14
C GLU A 36 12.10 -5.16 2.86
N ILE A 37 10.81 -4.89 2.61
CA ILE A 37 9.71 -5.73 3.11
C ILE A 37 9.82 -7.15 2.54
N HIS A 38 10.12 -7.29 1.24
CA HIS A 38 10.33 -8.59 0.63
C HIS A 38 11.51 -9.34 1.27
N ASP A 39 12.63 -8.67 1.51
CA ASP A 39 13.80 -9.29 2.15
C ASP A 39 13.52 -9.73 3.59
N LEU A 40 12.72 -8.97 4.35
CA LEU A 40 12.26 -9.36 5.69
C LEU A 40 11.34 -10.60 5.67
N LEU A 41 10.65 -10.85 4.56
CA LEU A 41 9.75 -11.99 4.36
C LEU A 41 10.39 -13.16 3.60
N LYS A 42 11.68 -13.13 3.25
CA LYS A 42 12.29 -14.23 2.50
C LYS A 42 12.40 -15.55 3.28
N ASN A 43 12.47 -15.47 4.61
CA ASN A 43 12.78 -16.61 5.48
C ASN A 43 11.56 -17.07 6.30
N ILE A 44 10.34 -16.71 5.89
CA ILE A 44 9.13 -17.25 6.50
C ILE A 44 8.92 -18.65 5.92
N GLU A 45 8.98 -19.65 6.79
CA GLU A 45 8.49 -20.99 6.48
C GLU A 45 6.97 -20.97 6.59
N LEU A 46 6.30 -21.11 5.45
CA LEU A 46 4.85 -21.16 5.38
C LEU A 46 4.47 -22.27 4.41
N ASP A 47 3.71 -23.24 4.93
CA ASP A 47 3.11 -24.28 4.11
C ASP A 47 1.85 -23.71 3.44
N ILE A 48 1.92 -23.47 2.12
CA ILE A 48 0.78 -23.01 1.31
C ILE A 48 0.68 -23.83 0.03
N GLU A 49 -0.52 -24.33 -0.23
CA GLU A 49 -0.83 -25.08 -1.45
C GLU A 49 -1.17 -24.15 -2.63
N GLU A 50 -1.61 -22.93 -2.33
CA GLU A 50 -2.05 -21.94 -3.32
C GLU A 50 -1.50 -20.53 -3.01
N GLU A 51 -1.54 -19.62 -3.99
CA GLU A 51 -1.11 -18.23 -3.81
C GLU A 51 -1.95 -17.54 -2.72
N VAL A 52 -1.27 -17.01 -1.71
CA VAL A 52 -1.89 -16.20 -0.65
C VAL A 52 -1.65 -14.72 -0.92
N VAL A 53 -2.74 -13.96 -1.01
CA VAL A 53 -2.69 -12.49 -1.06
C VAL A 53 -3.01 -11.92 0.31
N ALA A 54 -2.17 -10.99 0.78
CA ALA A 54 -2.35 -10.28 2.03
C ALA A 54 -2.18 -8.77 1.85
N ASN A 55 -3.07 -7.99 2.46
CA ASN A 55 -3.00 -6.53 2.48
C ASN A 55 -2.38 -6.06 3.80
N LEU A 56 -1.11 -5.63 3.75
CA LEU A 56 -0.37 -5.11 4.89
C LEU A 56 -0.65 -3.61 5.07
N VAL A 57 -0.93 -3.21 6.32
CA VAL A 57 -0.98 -1.81 6.74
C VAL A 57 -0.02 -1.59 7.90
N VAL A 58 0.94 -0.68 7.73
CA VAL A 58 1.99 -0.39 8.72
C VAL A 58 2.12 1.11 8.98
N SER A 59 2.59 1.46 10.17
CA SER A 59 3.13 2.77 10.51
C SER A 59 4.56 2.62 11.00
N PHE A 60 5.29 3.72 11.11
CA PHE A 60 6.66 3.73 11.61
C PHE A 60 6.77 4.72 12.77
N ASN A 61 7.58 4.38 13.77
CA ASN A 61 7.94 5.31 14.84
C ASN A 61 9.17 6.14 14.46
N GLU A 62 9.60 7.02 15.36
CA GLU A 62 10.75 7.92 15.18
C GLU A 62 12.09 7.19 14.96
N ASN A 63 12.17 5.89 15.30
CA ASN A 63 13.35 5.05 15.11
C ASN A 63 13.31 4.23 13.81
N ASN A 64 12.39 4.55 12.88
CA ASN A 64 12.08 3.77 11.68
C ASN A 64 11.75 2.29 11.99
N GLU A 65 11.19 2.03 13.17
CA GLU A 65 10.70 0.71 13.54
C GLU A 65 9.24 0.58 13.10
N MET A 66 8.95 -0.52 12.40
CA MET A 66 7.65 -0.83 11.84
C MET A 66 6.68 -1.27 12.93
N GLN A 67 5.50 -0.68 12.91
CA GLN A 67 4.33 -1.17 13.65
C GLN A 67 3.30 -1.70 12.66
N VAL A 68 3.05 -3.01 12.72
CA VAL A 68 2.04 -3.67 11.88
C VAL A 68 0.65 -3.44 12.47
N LEU A 69 -0.11 -2.57 11.82
CA LEU A 69 -1.46 -2.22 12.24
C LEU A 69 -2.47 -3.30 11.84
N TYR A 70 -2.33 -3.84 10.64
CA TYR A 70 -3.27 -4.81 10.09
C TYR A 70 -2.63 -5.66 8.99
N VAL A 71 -3.03 -6.94 8.92
CA VAL A 71 -2.72 -7.85 7.81
C VAL A 71 -4.03 -8.50 7.38
N GLY A 72 -4.60 -8.06 6.25
CA GLY A 72 -5.86 -8.57 5.73
C GLY A 72 -5.64 -9.70 4.74
N THR A 73 -6.06 -10.91 5.08
CA THR A 73 -5.99 -12.09 4.21
C THR A 73 -7.06 -13.10 4.60
N THR A 74 -7.46 -13.95 3.65
CA THR A 74 -8.33 -15.11 3.92
C THR A 74 -7.55 -16.25 4.58
N HIS A 75 -6.23 -16.32 4.40
CA HIS A 75 -5.39 -17.35 5.00
C HIS A 75 -4.83 -16.91 6.37
N THR A 76 -5.60 -17.15 7.43
CA THR A 76 -5.28 -16.69 8.79
C THR A 76 -3.87 -17.07 9.27
N PRO A 77 -3.35 -18.30 9.05
CA PRO A 77 -1.98 -18.65 9.45
C PRO A 77 -0.91 -17.76 8.81
N ALA A 78 -1.05 -17.48 7.51
CA ALA A 78 -0.13 -16.59 6.78
C ALA A 78 -0.19 -15.17 7.34
N GLY A 79 -1.40 -14.65 7.58
CA GLY A 79 -1.59 -13.31 8.13
C GLY A 79 -0.91 -13.14 9.50
N LYS A 80 -1.01 -14.16 10.36
CA LYS A 80 -0.34 -14.19 11.67
C LYS A 80 1.18 -14.21 11.52
N LEU A 81 1.71 -15.05 10.63
CA LEU A 81 3.15 -15.19 10.42
C LEU A 81 3.78 -13.93 9.80
N ILE A 82 3.13 -13.32 8.81
CA ILE A 82 3.54 -12.01 8.24
C ILE A 82 3.62 -10.97 9.36
N LYS A 83 2.58 -10.87 10.19
CA LYS A 83 2.57 -9.92 11.31
C LYS A 83 3.71 -10.18 12.30
N GLN A 84 3.96 -11.44 12.66
CA GLN A 84 5.04 -11.81 13.58
C GLN A 84 6.44 -11.50 13.02
N HIS A 85 6.66 -11.71 11.72
CA HIS A 85 7.95 -11.45 11.09
C HIS A 85 8.25 -9.96 10.91
N LEU A 86 7.22 -9.15 10.63
CA LEU A 86 7.40 -7.74 10.27
C LEU A 86 7.25 -6.78 11.46
N ASN A 87 6.41 -7.10 12.44
CA ASN A 87 6.16 -6.18 13.53
C ASN A 87 7.44 -5.95 14.36
N HIS A 88 7.70 -4.69 14.68
CA HIS A 88 8.91 -4.21 15.37
C HIS A 88 10.23 -4.41 14.59
N LYS A 89 10.17 -4.65 13.27
CA LYS A 89 11.38 -4.63 12.43
C LYS A 89 11.72 -3.21 12.02
N LYS A 90 13.01 -2.89 12.06
CA LYS A 90 13.53 -1.63 11.51
C LYS A 90 13.75 -1.75 10.01
N ILE A 91 13.54 -0.64 9.31
CA ILE A 91 13.88 -0.50 7.90
C ILE A 91 14.94 0.60 7.72
N LYS A 92 15.78 0.45 6.69
CA LYS A 92 16.80 1.41 6.28
C LYS A 92 16.23 2.45 5.33
N THR A 93 15.16 2.09 4.61
CA THR A 93 14.52 3.00 3.67
C THR A 93 14.00 4.26 4.39
N VAL A 94 14.45 5.43 3.94
CA VAL A 94 13.96 6.72 4.45
C VAL A 94 12.60 7.01 3.82
N LEU A 95 11.56 7.09 4.66
CA LEU A 95 10.18 7.26 4.26
C LEU A 95 9.72 8.72 4.47
N ASP A 96 8.73 9.16 3.70
CA ASP A 96 8.10 10.47 3.88
C ASP A 96 7.42 10.54 5.27
N PRO A 97 7.85 11.45 6.16
CA PRO A 97 7.32 11.56 7.51
C PRO A 97 5.87 12.08 7.56
N SER A 98 5.36 12.68 6.48
CA SER A 98 3.96 13.12 6.39
C SER A 98 2.98 11.95 6.21
N ILE A 99 3.47 10.79 5.74
CA ILE A 99 2.66 9.60 5.52
C ILE A 99 2.55 8.81 6.82
N LYS A 100 1.36 8.82 7.41
CA LYS A 100 1.08 8.14 8.69
C LYS A 100 0.97 6.62 8.56
N LYS A 101 0.54 6.12 7.39
CA LYS A 101 0.26 4.70 7.15
C LYS A 101 0.66 4.30 5.73
N TYR A 102 1.39 3.20 5.63
CA TYR A 102 1.77 2.58 4.37
C TYR A 102 0.91 1.34 4.13
N LYS A 103 0.44 1.19 2.89
CA LYS A 103 -0.36 0.03 2.45
C LYS A 103 0.42 -0.72 1.39
N LEU A 104 0.57 -2.03 1.58
CA LEU A 104 1.32 -2.88 0.65
C LEU A 104 0.61 -4.22 0.44
N PRO A 105 0.28 -4.60 -0.81
CA PRO A 105 -0.10 -5.98 -1.10
C PRO A 105 1.13 -6.89 -1.06
N ILE A 106 1.02 -8.00 -0.35
CA ILE A 106 1.98 -9.10 -0.29
C ILE A 106 1.37 -10.29 -1.02
N ARG A 107 2.19 -10.95 -1.84
CA ARG A 107 1.85 -12.19 -2.52
C ARG A 107 2.83 -13.25 -2.07
N LEU A 108 2.34 -14.30 -1.43
CA LEU A 108 3.11 -15.49 -1.10
C LEU A 108 2.73 -16.58 -2.09
N LYS A 109 3.75 -17.21 -2.68
CA LYS A 109 3.58 -18.31 -3.62
C LYS A 109 4.06 -19.60 -2.95
N PRO A 110 3.48 -20.76 -3.31
CA PRO A 110 4.01 -22.07 -2.92
C PRO A 110 5.50 -22.21 -3.25
#